data_AF-A0A7S2FMM5-F1
#
_entry.id   AF-A0A7S2FMM5-F1
#
_cell.length_a   1.000
_cell.length_b   1.000
_cell.length_c   1.000
_cell.angle_alpha   90.00
_cell.angle_beta   90.00
_cell.angle_gamma   90.00
#
_symmetry.space_group_name_H-M   'P 1'
#
loop_
_entity.id
_entity.type
_entity.pdbx_description
1 polymer ?
#
loop_
_entity_poly.entity_id
_entity_poly.type
_entity_poly.pdbx_seq_one_letter_code
_entity_poly.pdbx_strand_id
1 'polypeptide(L)'
;NGPMPYFTNREGLYGMECGIRSNLPYFSVFKPNMPMVFGWMNGGDDAPLQCYQRGFMSPMAPHYPADPMKNYYNTISYETRKDNHWLANGLVFSNFWPQHADDMKYYRQA
;
A
#
# COMPACT_ATOMS: atom_id res chain seq x y z
N ASN A 1 5.27 -16.71 7.70
CA ASN A 1 5.98 -15.48 7.30
C ASN A 1 5.07 -14.29 7.53
N GLY A 2 5.52 -13.26 8.24
CA GLY A 2 4.72 -12.04 8.48
C GLY A 2 4.59 -11.13 7.25
N PRO A 3 4.05 -9.90 7.40
CA PRO A 3 3.88 -8.95 6.29
C PRO A 3 5.21 -8.45 5.70
N MET A 4 6.29 -8.45 6.49
CA MET A 4 7.66 -8.10 6.08
C MET A 4 8.59 -9.29 6.38
N PRO A 5 8.60 -10.35 5.55
CA PRO A 5 9.48 -11.49 5.76
C PRO A 5 10.96 -11.11 5.57
N TYR A 6 11.83 -11.92 6.18
CA TYR A 6 13.25 -11.91 5.85
C TYR A 6 13.45 -12.25 4.36
N PHE A 7 14.49 -11.64 3.77
CA PHE A 7 14.96 -11.97 2.44
C PHE A 7 16.32 -12.66 2.49
N THR A 8 16.63 -13.40 1.43
CA THR A 8 17.95 -14.01 1.25
C THR A 8 18.99 -12.96 0.85
N ASN A 9 20.28 -13.25 1.07
CA ASN A 9 21.38 -12.37 0.64
C ASN A 9 21.30 -12.01 -0.85
N ARG A 10 20.89 -12.97 -1.70
CA ARG A 10 20.73 -12.76 -3.14
C ARG A 10 19.64 -11.72 -3.44
N GLU A 11 18.49 -11.82 -2.79
CA GLU A 11 17.39 -10.87 -2.95
C GLU A 11 17.78 -9.47 -2.45
N GLY A 12 18.47 -9.41 -1.31
CA GLY A 12 18.98 -8.15 -0.75
C GLY A 12 19.98 -7.45 -1.67
N LEU A 13 20.96 -8.19 -2.22
CA LEU A 13 21.96 -7.67 -3.15
C LEU A 13 21.31 -7.15 -4.44
N TYR A 14 20.35 -7.88 -5.00
CA TYR A 14 19.62 -7.44 -6.19
C TYR A 14 18.84 -6.14 -5.94
N GLY A 15 18.18 -6.03 -4.78
CA GLY A 15 17.50 -4.80 -4.39
C GLY A 15 18.46 -3.61 -4.24
N MET A 16 19.65 -3.84 -3.68
CA MET A 16 20.68 -2.80 -3.58
C MET A 16 21.20 -2.36 -4.94
N GLU A 17 21.42 -3.29 -5.87
CA GLU A 17 21.82 -2.96 -7.24
C GLU A 17 20.76 -2.08 -7.94
N CYS A 18 19.48 -2.39 -7.75
CA CYS A 18 18.38 -1.58 -8.27
C CYS A 18 18.34 -0.17 -7.65
N GLY A 19 18.55 -0.06 -6.33
CA GLY A 19 18.60 1.23 -5.64
C GLY A 19 19.78 2.11 -6.06
N ILE A 20 20.95 1.51 -6.33
CA ILE A 20 22.10 2.25 -6.87
C ILE A 20 21.80 2.75 -8.29
N ARG A 21 21.18 1.92 -9.14
CA ARG A 21 20.81 2.30 -10.52
C ARG A 21 19.77 3.41 -10.59
N SER A 22 18.92 3.57 -9.57
CA SER A 22 17.96 4.67 -9.54
C SER A 22 18.59 6.04 -9.26
N ASN A 23 19.89 6.09 -8.94
CA ASN A 23 20.64 7.32 -8.64
C ASN A 23 20.02 8.16 -7.50
N LEU A 24 19.33 7.49 -6.57
CA LEU A 24 18.79 8.12 -5.37
C LEU A 24 19.87 8.13 -4.28
N PRO A 25 20.05 9.25 -3.56
CA PRO A 25 21.09 9.37 -2.54
C PRO A 25 20.86 8.42 -1.34
N TYR A 26 19.60 8.07 -1.08
CA TYR A 26 19.20 7.17 -0.02
C TYR A 26 18.11 6.23 -0.51
N PHE A 27 18.24 4.95 -0.17
CA PHE A 27 17.23 3.93 -0.44
C PHE A 27 17.30 2.85 0.65
N SER A 28 16.28 2.00 0.70
CA SER A 28 16.23 0.85 1.59
C SER A 28 15.55 -0.31 0.88
N VAL A 29 16.01 -1.53 1.16
CA VAL A 29 15.50 -2.75 0.52
C VAL A 29 14.59 -3.47 1.50
N PHE A 30 13.35 -3.70 1.08
CA PHE A 30 12.35 -4.44 1.84
C PHE A 30 11.76 -5.56 0.99
N LYS A 31 11.42 -6.70 1.61
CA LYS A 31 10.64 -7.75 0.97
C LYS A 31 9.24 -7.76 1.60
N PRO A 32 8.20 -7.34 0.86
CA PRO A 32 6.83 -7.41 1.34
C PRO A 32 6.16 -8.72 0.97
N ASN A 33 5.36 -9.27 1.89
CA ASN A 33 4.37 -10.30 1.58
C ASN A 33 3.03 -9.60 1.25
N MET A 34 2.85 -9.26 -0.03
CA MET A 34 1.75 -8.40 -0.48
C MET A 34 0.35 -8.86 -0.05
N PRO A 35 -0.04 -10.15 -0.16
CA PRO A 35 -1.33 -10.63 0.37
C PRO A 35 -1.57 -10.28 1.84
N MET A 36 -0.54 -10.41 2.68
CA MET A 36 -0.64 -10.06 4.11
C MET A 36 -0.60 -8.54 4.33
N VAL A 37 0.16 -7.80 3.51
CA VAL A 37 0.19 -6.34 3.55
C VAL A 37 -1.20 -5.77 3.24
N PHE A 38 -1.94 -6.32 2.27
CA PHE A 38 -3.31 -5.88 2.01
C PHE A 38 -4.23 -6.08 3.22
N GLY A 39 -4.15 -7.23 3.88
CA GLY A 39 -4.89 -7.46 5.13
C GLY A 39 -4.50 -6.50 6.25
N TRP A 40 -3.20 -6.22 6.40
CA TRP A 40 -2.68 -5.30 7.40
C TRP A 40 -3.15 -3.85 7.17
N MET A 41 -3.21 -3.41 5.90
CA MET A 41 -3.65 -2.07 5.52
C MET A 41 -5.16 -1.87 5.63
N ASN A 42 -5.97 -2.93 5.56
CA ASN A 42 -7.42 -2.86 5.72
C ASN A 42 -7.88 -2.75 7.18
N GLY A 43 -7.05 -3.19 8.12
CA GLY A 43 -7.41 -3.26 9.53
C GLY A 43 -7.02 -2.03 10.37
N GLY A 44 -6.03 -1.25 9.93
CA GLY A 44 -5.36 -0.29 10.80
C GLY A 44 -5.81 1.14 10.60
N ASP A 45 -6.69 1.63 11.48
CA ASP A 45 -6.94 3.05 11.66
C ASP A 45 -7.09 3.42 13.14
N ASP A 46 -6.83 2.53 14.07
CA ASP A 46 -7.08 2.77 15.49
C ASP A 46 -5.98 3.63 16.14
N ALA A 47 -4.79 3.72 15.51
CA ALA A 47 -3.64 4.47 16.02
C ALA A 47 -3.01 5.39 14.96
N PRO A 48 -2.47 6.58 15.34
CA PRO A 48 -1.82 7.52 14.41
C PRO A 48 -0.72 6.90 13.55
N LEU A 49 0.05 5.95 14.10
CA LEU A 49 1.11 5.24 13.36
C LEU A 49 0.56 4.48 12.15
N GLN A 50 -0.64 3.90 12.26
CA GLN A 50 -1.27 3.15 11.18
C GLN A 50 -1.69 4.09 10.04
N CYS A 51 -2.13 5.31 10.36
CA CYS A 51 -2.42 6.34 9.36
C CYS A 51 -1.17 6.74 8.56
N TYR A 52 -0.01 6.90 9.22
CA TYR A 52 1.26 7.17 8.54
C TYR A 52 1.74 5.99 7.69
N GLN A 53 1.58 4.76 8.19
CA GLN A 53 1.93 3.55 7.45
C GLN A 53 1.13 3.40 6.16
N ARG A 54 -0.15 3.78 6.17
CA ARG A 54 -0.97 3.82 4.95
C ARG A 54 -0.41 4.77 3.90
N GLY A 55 0.06 5.96 4.30
CA GLY A 55 0.74 6.88 3.38
C GLY A 55 2.01 6.25 2.79
N PHE A 56 2.87 5.70 3.66
CA PHE A 56 4.12 5.04 3.26
C PHE A 56 3.91 3.85 2.32
N MET A 57 2.90 3.01 2.58
CA MET A 57 2.62 1.81 1.80
C MET A 57 1.75 2.07 0.57
N SER A 58 1.09 3.23 0.46
CA SER A 58 0.16 3.55 -0.64
C SER A 58 0.68 3.34 -2.07
N PRO A 59 1.99 3.53 -2.38
CA PRO A 59 2.49 3.27 -3.73
C PRO A 59 2.58 1.78 -4.08
N MET A 60 2.69 0.91 -3.08
CA MET A 60 2.86 -0.54 -3.24
C MET A 60 1.56 -1.30 -2.99
N ALA A 61 0.88 -0.95 -1.90
CA ALA A 61 -0.38 -1.53 -1.45
C ALA A 61 -1.36 -0.38 -1.15
N PRO A 62 -2.07 0.13 -2.17
CA PRO A 62 -3.13 1.10 -1.95
C PRO A 62 -4.17 0.52 -0.98
N HIS A 63 -4.67 1.36 -0.08
CA HIS A 63 -5.64 0.97 0.93
C HIS A 63 -7.05 1.02 0.33
N TYR A 64 -7.90 0.06 0.68
CA TYR A 64 -9.32 0.18 0.41
C TYR A 64 -9.91 1.36 1.21
N PRO A 65 -10.99 2.02 0.74
CA PRO A 65 -11.64 3.08 1.50
C PRO A 65 -12.10 2.54 2.86
N ALA A 66 -11.38 2.94 3.93
CA ALA A 66 -11.68 2.52 5.30
C ALA A 66 -12.98 3.15 5.80
N ASP A 67 -13.63 2.49 6.76
CA ASP A 67 -14.81 3.00 7.47
C ASP A 67 -14.51 4.39 8.06
N PRO A 68 -15.30 5.42 7.70
CA PRO A 68 -15.08 6.80 8.15
C PRO A 68 -15.25 6.96 9.67
N MET A 69 -16.06 6.09 10.30
CA MET A 69 -16.37 6.16 11.73
C MET A 69 -15.37 5.42 12.61
N LYS A 70 -14.45 4.65 12.01
CA LYS A 70 -13.50 3.81 12.76
C LYS A 70 -12.41 4.62 13.47
N ASN A 71 -12.09 5.83 13.02
CA ASN A 71 -11.04 6.65 13.63
C ASN A 71 -11.44 8.12 13.73
N TYR A 72 -11.33 8.68 14.94
CA TYR A 72 -11.59 10.09 15.21
C TYR A 72 -10.60 11.05 14.52
N TYR A 73 -9.39 10.58 14.20
CA TYR A 73 -8.35 11.33 13.47
C TYR A 73 -8.50 11.28 11.96
N ASN A 74 -9.48 10.53 11.44
CA ASN A 74 -9.73 10.44 10.01
C ASN A 74 -10.55 11.67 9.59
N THR A 75 -9.87 12.74 9.19
CA THR A 75 -10.48 14.04 8.88
C THR A 75 -11.21 14.11 7.53
N ILE A 76 -11.09 13.06 6.71
CA ILE A 76 -11.74 12.97 5.39
C ILE A 76 -12.93 12.00 5.46
N SER A 77 -14.09 12.43 4.95
CA SER A 77 -15.30 11.60 4.93
C SER A 77 -15.14 10.36 4.03
N TYR A 78 -16.03 9.38 4.19
CA TYR A 78 -16.03 8.19 3.34
C TYR A 78 -16.24 8.54 1.86
N GLU A 79 -17.13 9.47 1.59
CA GLU A 79 -17.49 10.00 0.28
C GLU A 79 -16.27 10.65 -0.36
N THR A 80 -15.55 11.48 0.42
CA THR A 80 -14.30 12.10 -0.03
C THR A 80 -13.25 11.03 -0.35
N ARG A 81 -13.15 9.97 0.45
CA ARG A 81 -12.23 8.86 0.16
C ARG A 81 -12.66 8.08 -1.07
N LYS A 82 -13.93 7.74 -1.20
CA LYS A 82 -14.53 7.04 -2.35
C LYS A 82 -14.25 7.81 -3.64
N ASP A 83 -14.46 9.12 -3.64
CA ASP A 83 -14.26 9.98 -4.80
C ASP A 83 -12.78 10.14 -5.18
N ASN A 84 -11.90 10.17 -4.17
CA ASN A 84 -10.45 10.27 -4.35
C ASN A 84 -9.75 8.89 -4.39
N HIS A 85 -10.48 7.78 -4.28
CA HIS A 85 -9.96 6.42 -4.43
C HIS A 85 -9.80 6.12 -5.92
N TRP A 86 -8.94 6.90 -6.56
CA TRP A 86 -8.53 6.69 -7.94
C TRP A 86 -7.21 5.93 -7.91
N LEU A 87 -7.26 4.65 -8.26
CA LEU A 87 -6.06 3.95 -8.68
C LEU A 87 -5.64 4.52 -10.03
N ALA A 88 -4.52 5.26 -10.05
CA ALA A 88 -3.98 5.74 -11.31
C ALA A 88 -3.72 4.55 -12.25
N ASN A 89 -4.26 4.63 -13.47
CA ASN A 89 -4.03 3.64 -14.51
C ASN A 89 -2.52 3.50 -14.76
N GLY A 90 -2.01 2.27 -14.79
CA GLY A 90 -0.60 2.01 -15.06
C GLY A 90 0.32 2.10 -13.84
N LEU A 91 -0.21 2.21 -12.62
CA LEU A 91 0.60 1.97 -11.42
C LEU A 91 1.18 0.56 -11.44
N VAL A 92 2.40 0.40 -10.94
CA VAL A 92 3.05 -0.91 -10.73
C VAL A 92 2.08 -1.88 -10.05
N PHE A 93 1.34 -1.40 -9.04
CA PHE A 93 0.29 -2.17 -8.37
C PHE A 93 -0.74 -2.79 -9.34
N SER A 94 -1.29 -2.03 -10.29
CA SER A 94 -2.32 -2.54 -11.22
C SER A 94 -1.81 -3.61 -12.18
N ASN A 95 -0.50 -3.62 -12.47
CA ASN A 95 0.13 -4.63 -13.33
C ASN A 95 0.46 -5.91 -12.56
N PHE A 96 0.91 -5.78 -11.31
CA PHE A 96 1.30 -6.94 -10.48
C PHE A 96 0.11 -7.57 -9.74
N TRP A 97 -0.95 -6.80 -9.46
CA TRP A 97 -2.11 -7.21 -8.68
C TRP A 97 -3.44 -6.81 -9.35
N PRO A 98 -3.71 -7.29 -10.59
CA PRO A 98 -4.85 -6.84 -11.37
C PRO A 98 -6.20 -7.13 -10.69
N GLN A 99 -6.34 -8.28 -10.02
CA GLN A 99 -7.57 -8.64 -9.30
C GLN A 99 -7.88 -7.68 -8.15
N HIS A 100 -6.90 -7.39 -7.29
CA HIS A 100 -7.07 -6.40 -6.22
C HIS A 100 -7.33 -5.00 -6.77
N ALA A 101 -6.69 -4.64 -7.89
CA ALA A 101 -6.94 -3.35 -8.55
C ALA A 101 -8.37 -3.26 -9.10
N ASP A 102 -8.91 -4.35 -9.64
CA ASP A 102 -10.31 -4.42 -10.11
C ASP A 102 -11.31 -4.38 -8.95
N ASP A 103 -11.05 -5.09 -7.85
CA ASP A 103 -11.89 -5.05 -6.64
C ASP A 103 -11.97 -3.63 -6.05
N MET A 104 -10.88 -2.87 -6.13
CA MET A 104 -10.83 -1.47 -5.69
C MET A 104 -11.65 -0.53 -6.60
N LYS A 105 -11.84 -0.85 -7.89
CA LYS A 105 -12.71 -0.06 -8.80
C LYS A 105 -14.19 -0.18 -8.43
N TYR A 106 -14.58 -1.27 -7.76
CA TYR A 106 -15.98 -1.59 -7.46
C TYR A 106 -16.66 -0.55 -6.55
N TYR A 107 -15.89 0.22 -5.78
CA TYR A 107 -16.44 1.29 -4.93
C TYR A 107 -16.96 2.51 -5.68
N ARG A 108 -16.94 2.58 -7.01
CA ARG A 108 -17.55 3.69 -7.77
C ARG A 108 -18.94 3.40 -8.33
N GLN A 109 -19.38 2.14 -8.35
CA GLN A 109 -20.56 1.70 -9.13
C GLN A 109 -21.82 1.40 -8.29
N ALA A 110 -21.82 1.72 -6.99
CA ALA A 110 -23.02 1.69 -6.15
C ALA A 110 -23.31 3.07 -5.57
#